data_AF-A0A1B6AB95-F1
#
_entry.id   AF-A0A1B6AB95-F1
#
_cell.length_a   1.000
_cell.length_b   1.000
_cell.length_c   1.000
_cell.angle_alpha   90.00
_cell.angle_beta   90.00
_cell.angle_gamma   90.00
#
_symmetry.space_group_name_H-M   'P 1'
#
loop_
_entity.id
_entity.type
_entity.pdbx_description
1 polymer ?
#
loop_
_entity_poly.entity_id
_entity_poly.type
_entity_poly.pdbx_seq_one_letter_code
_entity_poly.pdbx_strand_id
1 'polypeptide(L)'
;MNGSPEDRVRFLEVGYKKAQTTDYRLRVYWILSVGGKGVKREAQKALEKNTYAALREFLETGQYKARDEDNCVEIMRIVAKAKPGSVVFDAAQEVMDGSPEDRTRFLETGYEMAQFADDRLRTVQIYSVGGKAVQKAATEALRKKTHEALREFLKVGQYEARRLDEAEAAKDKAQGKGKDGTGDGKATGSQESKDGKASGGDKQQEQAGARNVSDVHASRGTTGAEHAVAASGTDSSGTQLAATGAGSATPWAIGGSAAALTAGAGLVIAARRRTANER
;
A
#
# COMPACT_ATOMS: atom_id res chain seq x y z
N MET A 1 -8.43 53.35 -20.93
CA MET A 1 -9.30 53.41 -19.74
C MET A 1 -9.77 54.86 -19.59
N ASN A 2 -10.98 55.18 -20.06
CA ASN A 2 -11.50 56.57 -20.12
C ASN A 2 -12.44 56.87 -18.94
N GLY A 3 -11.88 57.05 -17.73
CA GLY A 3 -12.64 57.48 -16.54
C GLY A 3 -12.00 58.69 -15.87
N SER A 4 -12.77 59.48 -15.11
CA SER A 4 -12.26 60.60 -14.31
C SER A 4 -11.19 60.09 -13.33
N PRO A 5 -10.18 60.91 -12.93
CA PRO A 5 -9.32 60.59 -11.80
C PRO A 5 -10.08 60.10 -10.56
N GLU A 6 -11.25 60.66 -10.29
CA GLU A 6 -12.14 60.26 -9.18
C GLU A 6 -12.71 58.84 -9.37
N ASP A 7 -13.05 58.46 -10.60
CA ASP A 7 -13.52 57.10 -10.92
C ASP A 7 -12.43 56.06 -10.70
N ARG A 8 -11.17 56.42 -10.99
CA ARG A 8 -10.01 55.55 -10.72
C ARG A 8 -9.79 55.37 -9.23
N VAL A 9 -9.88 56.44 -8.44
CA VAL A 9 -9.78 56.36 -6.97
C VAL A 9 -10.92 55.51 -6.40
N ARG A 10 -12.16 55.75 -6.83
CA ARG A 10 -13.34 54.97 -6.40
C ARG A 10 -13.23 53.49 -6.77
N PHE A 11 -12.68 53.19 -7.94
CA PHE A 11 -12.41 51.81 -8.35
C PHE A 11 -11.33 51.18 -7.48
N LEU A 12 -10.23 51.87 -7.19
CA LEU A 12 -9.16 51.36 -6.32
C LEU A 12 -9.64 51.17 -4.87
N GLU A 13 -10.50 52.06 -4.37
CA GLU A 13 -11.02 52.00 -2.99
C GLU A 13 -12.10 50.93 -2.80
N VAL A 14 -13.05 50.81 -3.74
CA VAL A 14 -14.26 49.96 -3.58
C VAL A 14 -14.41 48.94 -4.70
N GLY A 15 -14.21 49.37 -5.95
CA GLY A 15 -14.40 48.52 -7.14
C GLY A 15 -13.48 47.29 -7.17
N TYR A 16 -12.24 47.46 -6.72
CA TYR A 16 -11.20 46.43 -6.72
C TYR A 16 -11.57 45.26 -5.80
N LYS A 17 -12.00 45.54 -4.57
CA LYS A 17 -12.43 44.49 -3.62
C LYS A 17 -13.66 43.74 -4.13
N LYS A 18 -14.60 44.42 -4.79
CA LYS A 18 -15.79 43.79 -5.39
C LYS A 18 -15.43 42.88 -6.57
N ALA A 19 -14.52 43.33 -7.43
CA ALA A 19 -14.00 42.53 -8.53
C ALA A 19 -13.28 41.28 -8.01
N GLN A 20 -12.35 41.43 -7.05
CA GLN A 20 -11.64 40.32 -6.44
C GLN A 20 -12.57 39.32 -5.73
N THR A 21 -13.58 39.80 -5.02
CA THR A 21 -14.58 38.93 -4.36
C THR A 21 -15.30 38.06 -5.39
N THR A 22 -15.66 38.64 -6.55
CA THR A 22 -16.31 37.91 -7.64
C THR A 22 -15.37 36.84 -8.22
N ASP A 23 -14.10 37.21 -8.46
CA ASP A 23 -13.06 36.32 -8.95
C ASP A 23 -12.79 35.14 -8.00
N TYR A 24 -12.67 35.42 -6.70
CA TYR A 24 -12.50 34.39 -5.68
C TYR A 24 -13.71 33.49 -5.61
N ARG A 25 -14.92 34.03 -5.69
CA ARG A 25 -16.14 33.24 -5.68
C ARG A 25 -16.19 32.25 -6.84
N LEU A 26 -15.80 32.67 -8.05
CA LEU A 26 -15.70 31.78 -9.22
C LEU A 26 -14.66 30.67 -8.98
N ARG A 27 -13.48 31.01 -8.43
CA ARG A 27 -12.47 30.01 -8.05
C ARG A 27 -12.98 29.01 -7.02
N VAL A 28 -13.70 29.48 -5.99
CA VAL A 28 -14.28 28.60 -4.98
C VAL A 28 -15.37 27.70 -5.57
N TYR A 29 -16.21 28.20 -6.48
CA TYR A 29 -17.17 27.35 -7.21
C TYR A 29 -16.51 26.26 -8.04
N TRP A 30 -15.38 26.57 -8.69
CA TRP A 30 -14.62 25.56 -9.43
C TRP A 30 -14.02 24.50 -8.49
N ILE A 31 -13.44 24.90 -7.37
CA ILE A 31 -12.93 23.96 -6.35
C ILE A 31 -14.07 23.12 -5.76
N LEU A 32 -15.24 23.71 -5.53
CA LEU A 32 -16.43 23.02 -5.06
C LEU A 32 -16.89 21.93 -6.04
N SER A 33 -16.75 22.13 -7.35
CA SER A 33 -17.20 21.13 -8.33
C SER A 33 -16.27 19.90 -8.39
N VAL A 34 -14.95 20.12 -8.33
CA VAL A 34 -13.94 19.04 -8.45
C VAL A 34 -13.47 18.47 -7.10
N GLY A 35 -13.73 19.16 -6.00
CA GLY A 35 -13.21 18.79 -4.67
C GLY A 35 -13.80 17.52 -4.07
N GLY A 36 -13.06 16.95 -3.12
CA GLY A 36 -13.52 15.90 -2.22
C GLY A 36 -14.58 16.38 -1.23
N LYS A 37 -15.03 15.49 -0.34
CA LYS A 37 -16.16 15.77 0.57
C LYS A 37 -15.81 16.87 1.58
N GLY A 38 -14.62 16.82 2.15
CA GLY A 38 -14.07 17.83 3.04
C GLY A 38 -13.89 19.16 2.33
N VAL A 39 -13.24 19.16 1.16
CA VAL A 39 -13.04 20.37 0.36
C VAL A 39 -14.38 21.03 0.00
N LYS A 40 -15.37 20.25 -0.41
CA LYS A 40 -16.72 20.74 -0.74
C LYS A 40 -17.40 21.41 0.45
N ARG A 41 -17.32 20.78 1.62
CA ARG A 41 -17.87 21.28 2.87
C ARG A 41 -17.26 22.64 3.25
N GLU A 42 -15.94 22.79 3.17
CA GLU A 42 -15.27 24.05 3.48
C GLU A 42 -15.48 25.12 2.40
N ALA A 43 -15.53 24.73 1.13
CA ALA A 43 -15.86 25.63 0.02
C ALA A 43 -17.28 26.22 0.19
N GLN A 44 -18.26 25.38 0.53
CA GLN A 44 -19.63 25.83 0.75
C GLN A 44 -19.72 26.82 1.91
N LYS A 45 -19.06 26.54 3.05
CA LYS A 45 -19.00 27.49 4.18
C LYS A 45 -18.41 28.85 3.78
N ALA A 46 -17.39 28.86 2.93
CA ALA A 46 -16.80 30.10 2.43
C ALA A 46 -17.76 30.87 1.51
N LEU A 47 -18.49 30.16 0.65
CA LEU A 47 -19.51 30.71 -0.24
C LEU A 47 -20.73 31.25 0.51
N GLU A 48 -21.17 30.58 1.57
CA GLU A 48 -22.28 31.03 2.42
C GLU A 48 -21.96 32.35 3.14
N LYS A 49 -20.73 32.50 3.63
CA LYS A 49 -20.26 33.78 4.18
C LYS A 49 -20.18 34.87 3.12
N ASN A 50 -19.79 34.51 1.89
CA ASN A 50 -19.69 35.39 0.72
C ASN A 50 -18.92 36.71 0.97
N THR A 51 -17.89 36.68 1.83
CA THR A 51 -17.01 37.83 2.09
C THR A 51 -15.65 37.63 1.46
N TYR A 52 -14.99 38.73 1.08
CA TYR A 52 -13.62 38.69 0.56
C TYR A 52 -12.67 37.90 1.48
N ALA A 53 -12.72 38.17 2.79
CA ALA A 53 -11.86 37.52 3.76
C ALA A 53 -12.10 36.01 3.84
N ALA A 54 -13.36 35.56 3.90
CA ALA A 54 -13.69 34.13 3.98
C ALA A 54 -13.29 33.37 2.70
N LEU A 55 -13.53 33.95 1.53
CA LEU A 55 -13.16 33.34 0.26
C LEU A 55 -11.63 33.27 0.12
N ARG A 56 -10.91 34.33 0.52
CA ARG A 56 -9.44 34.36 0.51
C ARG A 56 -8.86 33.31 1.46
N GLU A 57 -9.33 33.25 2.70
CA GLU A 57 -8.86 32.30 3.70
C GLU A 57 -9.02 30.84 3.23
N PHE A 58 -10.16 30.52 2.63
CA PHE A 58 -10.40 29.21 2.05
C PHE A 58 -9.43 28.93 0.90
N LEU A 59 -9.25 29.87 -0.03
CA LEU A 59 -8.35 29.68 -1.18
C LEU A 59 -6.87 29.56 -0.77
N GLU A 60 -6.44 30.28 0.25
CA GLU A 60 -5.04 30.28 0.68
C GLU A 60 -4.70 29.10 1.59
N THR A 61 -5.62 28.68 2.47
CA THR A 61 -5.31 27.66 3.49
C THR A 61 -6.40 26.62 3.66
N GLY A 62 -7.68 27.02 3.66
CA GLY A 62 -8.80 26.12 3.97
C GLY A 62 -8.91 24.94 3.01
N GLN A 63 -8.74 25.17 1.70
CA GLN A 63 -8.83 24.09 0.70
C GLN A 63 -7.75 23.01 0.88
N TYR A 64 -6.55 23.38 1.35
CA TYR A 64 -5.43 22.47 1.49
C TYR A 64 -5.60 21.58 2.72
N LYS A 65 -6.01 22.17 3.85
CA LYS A 65 -6.38 21.41 5.06
C LYS A 65 -7.53 20.44 4.79
N ALA A 66 -8.56 20.91 4.09
CA ALA A 66 -9.71 20.09 3.76
C ALA A 66 -9.36 18.96 2.76
N ARG A 67 -8.44 19.22 1.82
CA ARG A 67 -7.91 18.20 0.90
C ARG A 67 -7.09 17.16 1.65
N ASP A 68 -6.32 17.58 2.63
CA ASP A 68 -5.55 16.67 3.47
C ASP A 68 -6.45 15.73 4.30
N GLU A 69 -7.55 16.26 4.87
CA GLU A 69 -8.58 15.43 5.51
C GLU A 69 -9.17 14.39 4.53
N ASP A 70 -9.50 14.81 3.31
CA ASP A 70 -10.01 13.92 2.27
C ASP A 70 -8.97 12.82 1.91
N ASN A 71 -7.68 13.20 1.77
CA ASN A 71 -6.59 12.28 1.50
C ASN A 71 -6.41 11.25 2.63
N CYS A 72 -6.47 11.69 3.89
CA CYS A 72 -6.40 10.79 5.05
C CYS A 72 -7.51 9.74 5.01
N VAL A 73 -8.74 10.15 4.69
CA VAL A 73 -9.88 9.23 4.56
C VAL A 73 -9.68 8.27 3.40
N GLU A 74 -9.12 8.72 2.27
CA GLU A 74 -8.81 7.85 1.14
C GLU A 74 -7.75 6.80 1.49
N ILE A 75 -6.67 7.20 2.16
CA ILE A 75 -5.61 6.30 2.63
C ILE A 75 -6.17 5.29 3.65
N MET A 76 -7.00 5.73 4.60
CA MET A 76 -7.68 4.80 5.53
C MET A 76 -8.52 3.75 4.80
N ARG A 77 -9.19 4.11 3.69
CA ARG A 77 -9.94 3.14 2.87
C ARG A 77 -9.02 2.18 2.13
N ILE A 78 -7.84 2.62 1.72
CA ILE A 78 -6.81 1.76 1.14
C ILE A 78 -6.33 0.76 2.18
N VAL A 79 -5.94 1.21 3.38
CA VAL A 79 -5.51 0.35 4.49
C VAL A 79 -6.59 -0.69 4.85
N ALA A 80 -7.86 -0.29 4.92
CA ALA A 80 -8.97 -1.19 5.25
C ALA A 80 -9.17 -2.32 4.22
N LYS A 81 -8.75 -2.11 2.96
CA LYS A 81 -8.82 -3.12 1.88
C LYS A 81 -7.53 -3.91 1.71
N ALA A 82 -6.41 -3.33 2.14
CA ALA A 82 -5.10 -3.96 2.03
C ALA A 82 -4.99 -5.13 3.02
N LYS A 83 -4.21 -6.14 2.62
CA LYS A 83 -3.90 -7.26 3.51
C LYS A 83 -2.82 -6.81 4.51
N PRO A 84 -2.97 -7.06 5.83
CA PRO A 84 -1.90 -6.78 6.78
C PRO A 84 -0.55 -7.40 6.35
N GLY A 85 0.51 -6.58 6.38
CA GLY A 85 1.86 -6.96 5.94
C GLY A 85 2.06 -7.03 4.43
N SER A 86 1.16 -6.46 3.63
CA SER A 86 1.41 -6.21 2.20
C SER A 86 2.16 -4.88 2.04
N VAL A 87 2.88 -4.71 0.93
CA VAL A 87 3.62 -3.48 0.63
C VAL A 87 2.67 -2.28 0.57
N VAL A 88 1.46 -2.46 0.05
CA VAL A 88 0.42 -1.42 0.07
C VAL A 88 0.02 -1.05 1.50
N PHE A 89 -0.16 -2.04 2.39
CA PHE A 89 -0.55 -1.79 3.78
C PHE A 89 0.54 -1.01 4.51
N ASP A 90 1.79 -1.47 4.42
CA ASP A 90 2.92 -0.87 5.13
C ASP A 90 3.19 0.57 4.62
N ALA A 91 3.20 0.77 3.30
CA ALA A 91 3.39 2.09 2.71
C ALA A 91 2.26 3.06 3.05
N ALA A 92 1.01 2.58 3.07
CA ALA A 92 -0.14 3.41 3.44
C ALA A 92 -0.11 3.81 4.93
N GLN A 93 0.36 2.94 5.82
CA GLN A 93 0.55 3.28 7.24
C GLN A 93 1.66 4.32 7.42
N GLU A 94 2.79 4.15 6.73
CA GLU A 94 3.92 5.08 6.81
C GLU A 94 3.52 6.52 6.46
N VAL A 95 2.79 6.71 5.35
CA VAL A 95 2.37 8.06 4.92
C VAL A 95 1.21 8.62 5.74
N MET A 96 0.49 7.77 6.46
CA MET A 96 -0.58 8.22 7.36
C MET A 96 -0.01 9.05 8.52
N ASP A 97 1.14 8.64 9.05
CA ASP A 97 1.87 9.35 10.11
C ASP A 97 2.80 10.46 9.56
N GLY A 98 2.86 10.61 8.23
CA GLY A 98 3.70 11.58 7.52
C GLY A 98 3.07 12.96 7.29
N SER A 99 3.67 13.73 6.39
CA SER A 99 3.19 15.07 6.00
C SER A 99 2.00 15.00 5.02
N PRO A 100 1.20 16.08 4.88
CA PRO A 100 0.19 16.20 3.82
C PRO A 100 0.75 15.96 2.41
N GLU A 101 2.00 16.38 2.18
CA GLU A 101 2.71 16.19 0.93
C GLU A 101 3.01 14.71 0.68
N ASP A 102 3.39 13.95 1.71
CA ASP A 102 3.63 12.51 1.60
C ASP A 102 2.35 11.75 1.27
N ARG A 103 1.24 12.11 1.93
CA ARG A 103 -0.09 11.55 1.62
C ARG A 103 -0.50 11.81 0.17
N THR A 104 -0.27 13.03 -0.31
CA THR A 104 -0.57 13.40 -1.69
C THR A 104 0.28 12.60 -2.67
N ARG A 105 1.61 12.54 -2.46
CA ARG A 105 2.53 11.79 -3.30
C ARG A 105 2.19 10.30 -3.35
N PHE A 106 1.78 9.73 -2.21
CA PHE A 106 1.34 8.35 -2.13
C PHE A 106 0.11 8.11 -3.00
N LEU A 107 -0.93 8.94 -2.87
CA LEU A 107 -2.14 8.79 -3.68
C LEU A 107 -1.89 8.99 -5.17
N GLU A 108 -0.97 9.88 -5.56
CA GLU A 108 -0.65 10.14 -6.97
C GLU A 108 0.16 9.01 -7.62
N THR A 109 1.14 8.45 -6.91
CA THR A 109 2.10 7.50 -7.52
C THR A 109 2.48 6.35 -6.60
N GLY A 110 2.66 6.62 -5.30
CA GLY A 110 3.14 5.61 -4.34
C GLY A 110 2.21 4.40 -4.21
N TYR A 111 0.90 4.61 -4.29
CA TYR A 111 -0.09 3.55 -4.21
C TYR A 111 0.01 2.57 -5.38
N GLU A 112 0.15 3.07 -6.62
CA GLU A 112 0.32 2.22 -7.79
C GLU A 112 1.65 1.45 -7.75
N MET A 113 2.72 2.07 -7.24
CA MET A 113 4.01 1.43 -7.04
C MET A 113 3.94 0.31 -5.99
N ALA A 114 3.25 0.55 -4.88
CA ALA A 114 3.06 -0.45 -3.83
C ALA A 114 2.21 -1.63 -4.33
N GLN A 115 1.14 -1.36 -5.10
CA GLN A 115 0.35 -2.41 -5.74
C GLN A 115 1.19 -3.25 -6.72
N PHE A 116 2.07 -2.61 -7.49
CA PHE A 116 2.97 -3.31 -8.39
C PHE A 116 3.88 -4.28 -7.64
N ALA A 117 4.45 -3.83 -6.52
CA ALA A 117 5.33 -4.63 -5.69
C ALA A 117 4.58 -5.84 -5.11
N ASP A 118 3.36 -5.63 -4.61
CA ASP A 118 2.48 -6.70 -4.12
C ASP A 118 2.13 -7.70 -5.22
N ASP A 119 1.70 -7.24 -6.40
CA ASP A 119 1.35 -8.09 -7.55
C ASP A 119 2.56 -8.92 -8.02
N ARG A 120 3.76 -8.32 -8.02
CA ARG A 120 5.01 -8.99 -8.38
C ARG A 120 5.40 -10.04 -7.34
N LEU A 121 5.33 -9.71 -6.04
CA LEU A 121 5.62 -10.64 -4.96
C LEU A 121 4.67 -11.84 -5.01
N ARG A 122 3.36 -11.58 -5.19
CA ARG A 122 2.32 -12.61 -5.36
C ARG A 122 2.64 -13.54 -6.52
N THR A 123 3.06 -12.98 -7.65
CA THR A 123 3.43 -13.74 -8.85
C THR A 123 4.64 -14.64 -8.59
N VAL A 124 5.67 -14.14 -7.90
CA VAL A 124 6.84 -14.94 -7.50
C VAL A 124 6.47 -16.06 -6.54
N GLN A 125 5.60 -15.79 -5.56
CA GLN A 125 5.11 -16.83 -4.64
C GLN A 125 4.40 -17.96 -5.39
N ILE A 126 3.55 -17.62 -6.37
CA ILE A 126 2.87 -18.59 -7.23
C ILE A 126 3.87 -19.37 -8.09
N TYR A 127 4.87 -18.70 -8.64
CA TYR A 127 5.95 -19.34 -9.38
C TYR A 127 6.67 -20.41 -8.54
N SER A 128 7.00 -20.10 -7.27
CA SER A 128 7.76 -21.01 -6.40
C SER A 128 7.02 -22.30 -6.04
N VAL A 129 5.69 -22.28 -6.02
CA VAL A 129 4.85 -23.45 -5.67
C VAL A 129 4.16 -24.09 -6.87
N GLY A 130 4.22 -23.45 -8.03
CA GLY A 130 3.54 -23.88 -9.25
C GLY A 130 4.27 -24.99 -10.00
N GLY A 131 3.53 -25.74 -10.83
CA GLY A 131 4.09 -26.70 -11.78
C GLY A 131 4.75 -26.00 -12.98
N LYS A 132 5.22 -26.79 -13.97
CA LYS A 132 6.00 -26.29 -15.11
C LYS A 132 5.24 -25.25 -15.93
N ALA A 133 3.95 -25.46 -16.18
CA ALA A 133 3.12 -24.54 -16.93
C ALA A 133 2.88 -23.24 -16.14
N VAL A 134 2.57 -23.33 -14.84
CA VAL A 134 2.42 -22.14 -13.98
C VAL A 134 3.73 -21.35 -13.91
N GLN A 135 4.88 -22.01 -13.76
CA GLN A 135 6.18 -21.36 -13.74
C GLN A 135 6.49 -20.61 -15.05
N LYS A 136 6.17 -21.22 -16.19
CA LYS A 136 6.34 -20.58 -17.50
C LYS A 136 5.47 -19.33 -17.64
N ALA A 137 4.18 -19.45 -17.33
CA ALA A 137 3.24 -18.32 -17.39
C ALA A 137 3.62 -17.18 -16.43
N ALA A 138 4.03 -17.51 -15.19
CA ALA A 138 4.51 -16.52 -14.23
C ALA A 138 5.78 -15.81 -14.72
N THR A 139 6.71 -16.54 -15.33
CA THR A 139 7.95 -15.97 -15.90
C THR A 139 7.64 -14.99 -17.02
N GLU A 140 6.71 -15.32 -17.91
CA GLU A 140 6.27 -14.44 -19.00
C GLU A 140 5.63 -13.16 -18.45
N ALA A 141 4.76 -13.26 -17.43
CA ALA A 141 4.17 -12.10 -16.77
C ALA A 141 5.23 -11.20 -16.11
N LEU A 142 6.18 -11.79 -15.38
CA LEU A 142 7.27 -11.06 -14.72
C LEU A 142 8.21 -10.37 -15.72
N ARG A 143 8.44 -10.96 -16.89
CA ARG A 143 9.29 -10.37 -17.95
C ARG A 143 8.69 -9.12 -18.58
N LYS A 144 7.36 -9.04 -18.68
CA LYS A 144 6.67 -7.87 -19.25
C LYS A 144 6.83 -6.61 -18.39
N LYS A 145 7.08 -6.75 -17.08
CA LYS A 145 7.27 -5.63 -16.13
C LYS A 145 6.14 -4.57 -16.15
N THR A 146 4.91 -4.99 -16.43
CA THR A 146 3.72 -4.12 -16.41
C THR A 146 2.70 -4.60 -15.39
N HIS A 147 1.96 -3.69 -14.77
CA HIS A 147 0.86 -4.03 -13.86
C HIS A 147 -0.19 -4.90 -14.54
N GLU A 148 -0.53 -4.59 -15.79
CA GLU A 148 -1.53 -5.32 -16.56
C GLU A 148 -1.15 -6.79 -16.73
N ALA A 149 0.10 -7.08 -17.13
CA ALA A 149 0.56 -8.45 -17.30
C ALA A 149 0.55 -9.26 -16.00
N LEU A 150 0.97 -8.65 -14.88
CA LEU A 150 0.92 -9.30 -13.58
C LEU A 150 -0.53 -9.57 -13.16
N ARG A 151 -1.42 -8.60 -13.33
CA ARG A 151 -2.84 -8.74 -12.98
C ARG A 151 -3.57 -9.75 -13.84
N GLU A 152 -3.30 -9.78 -15.14
CA GLU A 152 -3.85 -10.77 -16.06
C GLU A 152 -3.44 -12.19 -15.64
N PHE A 153 -2.16 -12.38 -15.33
CA PHE A 153 -1.66 -13.65 -14.80
C PHE A 153 -2.32 -14.01 -13.47
N LEU A 154 -2.39 -13.08 -12.51
CA LEU A 154 -2.99 -13.33 -11.19
C LEU A 154 -4.50 -13.59 -11.26
N LYS A 155 -5.22 -12.98 -12.21
CA LYS A 155 -6.68 -13.17 -12.35
C LYS A 155 -7.05 -14.43 -13.13
N VAL A 156 -6.34 -14.71 -14.22
CA VAL A 156 -6.72 -15.76 -15.18
C VAL A 156 -5.57 -16.71 -15.46
N GLY A 157 -4.41 -16.18 -15.85
CA GLY A 157 -3.30 -16.99 -16.37
C GLY A 157 -2.79 -18.09 -15.41
N GLN A 158 -2.77 -17.83 -14.10
CA GLN A 158 -2.34 -18.82 -13.11
C GLN A 158 -3.27 -20.05 -13.05
N TYR A 159 -4.58 -19.87 -13.28
CA TYR A 159 -5.57 -20.95 -13.17
C TYR A 159 -5.57 -21.80 -14.42
N GLU A 160 -5.46 -21.18 -15.60
CA GLU A 160 -5.31 -21.89 -16.86
C GLU A 160 -4.03 -22.73 -16.88
N ALA A 161 -2.92 -22.14 -16.45
CA ALA A 161 -1.65 -22.84 -16.36
C ALA A 161 -1.69 -23.99 -15.34
N ARG A 162 -2.37 -23.82 -14.19
CA ARG A 162 -2.55 -24.89 -13.21
C ARG A 162 -3.37 -26.06 -13.78
N ARG A 163 -4.41 -25.78 -14.56
CA ARG A 163 -5.19 -26.83 -15.25
C ARG A 163 -4.33 -27.63 -16.23
N LEU A 164 -3.37 -26.99 -16.90
CA LEU A 164 -2.41 -27.69 -17.77
C LEU A 164 -1.45 -28.57 -16.96
N ASP A 165 -0.93 -28.07 -15.84
CA ASP A 165 -0.07 -28.86 -14.94
C ASP A 165 -0.81 -30.09 -14.39
N GLU A 166 -2.07 -29.94 -13.98
CA GLU A 166 -2.92 -31.04 -13.51
C GLU A 166 -3.21 -32.07 -14.61
N ALA A 167 -3.49 -31.60 -15.83
CA ALA A 167 -3.72 -32.48 -16.97
C ALA A 167 -2.46 -33.29 -17.33
N GLU A 168 -1.28 -32.68 -17.26
CA GLU A 168 -0.02 -33.37 -17.52
C GLU A 168 0.31 -34.38 -16.42
N ALA A 169 0.15 -33.99 -15.15
CA ALA A 169 0.31 -34.90 -14.02
C ALA A 169 -0.66 -36.11 -14.09
N ALA A 170 -1.87 -35.92 -14.62
CA ALA A 170 -2.82 -37.01 -14.85
C ALA A 170 -2.35 -37.98 -15.95
N LYS A 171 -1.74 -37.48 -17.04
CA LYS A 171 -1.16 -38.33 -18.09
C LYS A 171 0.03 -39.12 -17.59
N ASP A 172 0.94 -38.47 -16.85
CA ASP A 172 2.11 -39.14 -16.26
C ASP A 172 1.70 -40.29 -15.34
N LYS A 173 0.65 -40.08 -14.52
CA LYS A 173 0.08 -41.14 -13.66
C LYS A 173 -0.56 -42.27 -14.46
N ALA A 174 -1.21 -41.97 -15.59
CA ALA A 174 -1.81 -42.98 -16.46
C ALA A 174 -0.74 -43.81 -17.20
N GLN A 175 0.36 -43.18 -17.63
CA GLN A 175 1.46 -43.85 -18.31
C GLN A 175 2.37 -44.63 -17.34
N GLY A 176 2.53 -44.16 -16.10
CA GLY A 176 3.29 -44.85 -15.05
C GLY A 176 2.68 -46.19 -14.61
N LYS A 177 1.35 -46.35 -14.70
CA LYS A 177 0.68 -47.64 -14.40
C LYS A 177 0.94 -48.76 -15.42
N GLY A 178 1.66 -48.50 -16.51
CA GLY A 178 2.02 -49.51 -17.51
C GLY A 178 3.37 -50.22 -17.29
N LYS A 179 4.13 -49.89 -16.24
CA LYS A 179 5.50 -50.43 -16.02
C LYS A 179 5.68 -51.31 -14.77
N ASP A 180 4.62 -51.58 -14.02
CA ASP A 180 4.67 -52.48 -12.86
C ASP A 180 3.90 -53.77 -13.17
N GLY A 181 4.54 -54.64 -13.96
CA GLY A 181 4.02 -55.97 -14.25
C GLY A 181 5.14 -57.00 -14.19
N THR A 182 5.51 -57.44 -12.98
CA THR A 182 5.76 -58.84 -12.55
C THR A 182 6.55 -58.86 -11.23
N GLY A 183 5.91 -59.29 -10.13
CA GLY A 183 6.56 -59.52 -8.84
C GLY A 183 5.60 -59.60 -7.64
N ASP A 184 4.90 -60.72 -7.54
CA ASP A 184 4.30 -61.35 -6.34
C ASP A 184 3.39 -60.57 -5.35
N GLY A 185 2.13 -61.00 -5.32
CA GLY A 185 1.52 -61.58 -4.12
C GLY A 185 1.13 -60.68 -2.94
N LYS A 186 -0.20 -60.50 -2.79
CA LYS A 186 -1.00 -60.33 -1.54
C LYS A 186 -1.57 -58.93 -1.27
N ALA A 187 -2.89 -58.83 -1.51
CA ALA A 187 -3.96 -58.21 -0.71
C ALA A 187 -3.51 -57.36 0.51
N THR A 188 -4.04 -56.18 0.85
CA THR A 188 -5.40 -55.61 0.74
C THR A 188 -5.36 -54.24 1.45
N GLY A 189 -6.21 -53.28 1.07
CA GLY A 189 -6.53 -52.15 1.96
C GLY A 189 -6.91 -50.84 1.26
N SER A 190 -8.06 -50.83 0.59
CA SER A 190 -8.75 -49.59 0.23
C SER A 190 -9.68 -49.17 1.37
N GLN A 191 -9.53 -47.95 1.89
CA GLN A 191 -10.57 -47.17 2.58
C GLN A 191 -10.11 -45.70 2.53
N GLU A 192 -10.91 -44.67 2.31
CA GLU A 192 -12.30 -44.49 1.92
C GLU A 192 -12.40 -42.96 1.75
N SER A 193 -13.06 -42.45 0.71
CA SER A 193 -13.58 -41.07 0.72
C SER A 193 -14.90 -41.13 0.00
N LYS A 194 -15.93 -41.27 0.83
CA LYS A 194 -17.33 -41.32 0.46
C LYS A 194 -17.84 -39.91 0.15
N ASP A 195 -18.81 -39.94 -0.76
CA ASP A 195 -19.95 -39.05 -0.91
C ASP A 195 -19.73 -37.70 -1.61
N GLY A 196 -20.16 -37.69 -2.87
CA GLY A 196 -20.46 -36.48 -3.62
C GLY A 196 -21.85 -35.93 -3.30
N LYS A 197 -22.08 -34.67 -3.72
CA LYS A 197 -23.36 -34.24 -4.29
C LYS A 197 -23.17 -32.95 -5.09
N ALA A 198 -23.67 -32.99 -6.31
CA ALA A 198 -23.79 -31.86 -7.22
C ALA A 198 -24.85 -30.84 -6.74
N SER A 199 -24.67 -29.56 -7.07
CA SER A 199 -25.65 -28.76 -7.82
C SER A 199 -25.14 -27.33 -8.02
N GLY A 200 -25.24 -26.83 -9.25
CA GLY A 200 -25.16 -25.39 -9.52
C GLY A 200 -26.43 -24.64 -9.11
N GLY A 201 -26.39 -23.30 -9.24
CA GLY A 201 -27.56 -22.43 -9.13
C GLY A 201 -27.32 -21.09 -8.41
N ASP A 202 -26.98 -20.07 -9.19
CA ASP A 202 -27.44 -18.67 -9.17
C ASP A 202 -27.95 -17.94 -7.89
N LYS A 203 -27.45 -16.69 -7.80
CA LYS A 203 -28.12 -15.40 -7.46
C LYS A 203 -28.46 -15.00 -6.00
N GLN A 204 -27.93 -13.80 -5.68
CA GLN A 204 -28.54 -12.63 -5.03
C GLN A 204 -29.00 -12.64 -3.55
N GLN A 205 -28.40 -11.68 -2.83
CA GLN A 205 -29.06 -10.60 -2.06
C GLN A 205 -29.41 -10.83 -0.57
N GLU A 206 -28.60 -10.16 0.27
CA GLU A 206 -28.98 -9.20 1.33
C GLU A 206 -29.82 -9.62 2.58
N GLN A 207 -29.29 -9.14 3.71
CA GLN A 207 -29.92 -8.72 4.97
C GLN A 207 -30.23 -9.71 6.11
N ALA A 208 -29.70 -9.27 7.27
CA ALA A 208 -30.26 -9.27 8.61
C ALA A 208 -30.24 -10.56 9.44
N GLY A 209 -29.84 -10.40 10.71
CA GLY A 209 -30.35 -11.23 11.80
C GLY A 209 -29.31 -11.65 12.83
N ALA A 210 -29.28 -10.92 13.94
CA ALA A 210 -28.49 -11.16 15.14
C ALA A 210 -28.58 -12.59 15.72
N ARG A 211 -27.53 -13.00 16.44
CA ARG A 211 -27.62 -13.58 17.82
C ARG A 211 -26.22 -13.77 18.44
N ASN A 212 -25.89 -12.78 19.28
CA ASN A 212 -25.41 -12.88 20.66
C ASN A 212 -24.83 -14.24 21.13
N VAL A 213 -23.54 -14.26 21.46
CA VAL A 213 -23.02 -14.96 22.65
C VAL A 213 -21.94 -14.07 23.27
N SER A 214 -22.28 -13.53 24.44
CA SER A 214 -21.38 -12.93 25.41
C SER A 214 -20.28 -13.91 25.81
N ASP A 215 -19.04 -13.46 25.90
CA ASP A 215 -18.20 -13.71 27.08
C ASP A 215 -17.04 -12.72 27.15
N VAL A 216 -16.94 -12.10 28.32
CA VAL A 216 -16.01 -11.04 28.71
C VAL A 216 -14.97 -11.65 29.63
N HIS A 217 -13.68 -11.43 29.35
CA HIS A 217 -12.61 -11.26 30.35
C HIS A 217 -11.34 -10.80 29.61
N ALA A 218 -11.03 -9.50 29.55
CA ALA A 218 -10.34 -8.71 30.57
C ALA A 218 -8.95 -9.23 30.95
N SER A 219 -7.91 -8.60 30.40
CA SER A 219 -6.78 -8.14 31.20
C SER A 219 -6.18 -6.88 30.57
N ARG A 220 -6.19 -5.80 31.34
CA ARG A 220 -5.64 -4.48 31.03
C ARG A 220 -4.74 -4.10 32.20
N GLY A 221 -3.54 -3.62 31.88
CA GLY A 221 -2.74 -2.75 32.75
C GLY A 221 -1.78 -3.46 33.71
N THR A 222 -0.69 -2.86 34.19
CA THR A 222 -0.09 -1.52 34.07
C THR A 222 1.34 -1.60 34.65
N THR A 223 2.00 -0.44 34.77
CA THR A 223 3.23 -0.06 35.49
C THR A 223 4.45 0.01 34.56
N GLY A 224 5.15 1.13 34.39
CA GLY A 224 5.20 2.39 35.12
C GLY A 224 6.67 2.71 35.44
N ALA A 225 7.17 3.87 35.05
CA ALA A 225 8.27 4.60 35.70
C ALA A 225 8.70 5.81 34.85
N GLU A 226 8.27 6.97 35.33
CA GLU A 226 8.81 8.31 35.13
C GLU A 226 10.24 8.50 35.73
N HIS A 227 11.13 9.26 35.06
CA HIS A 227 11.77 10.50 35.56
C HIS A 227 13.06 10.93 34.80
N ALA A 228 13.10 12.26 34.57
CA ALA A 228 14.21 13.20 34.78
C ALA A 228 15.24 13.55 33.69
N VAL A 229 15.32 14.88 33.55
CA VAL A 229 16.14 15.86 32.82
C VAL A 229 17.67 15.78 32.99
N ALA A 230 18.41 16.29 31.99
CA ALA A 230 19.57 17.20 32.17
C ALA A 230 20.03 17.80 30.82
N ALA A 231 20.39 19.08 30.84
CA ALA A 231 20.80 19.92 29.72
C ALA A 231 22.33 20.09 29.61
N SER A 232 22.79 20.55 28.43
CA SER A 232 24.02 21.31 28.08
C SER A 232 24.55 20.79 26.73
N GLY A 233 24.84 21.54 25.66
CA GLY A 233 25.21 22.94 25.47
C GLY A 233 26.66 22.98 24.98
N THR A 234 26.93 23.20 23.68
CA THR A 234 28.08 23.98 23.15
C THR A 234 28.15 23.99 21.61
N ASP A 235 28.42 25.19 21.09
CA ASP A 235 28.88 25.53 19.74
C ASP A 235 30.16 24.77 19.33
N SER A 236 30.36 24.57 18.02
CA SER A 236 31.45 25.24 17.27
C SER A 236 31.62 24.72 15.84
N SER A 237 31.74 25.71 14.96
CA SER A 237 32.21 25.73 13.57
C SER A 237 33.57 25.09 13.31
N GLY A 238 33.77 24.48 12.13
CA GLY A 238 35.13 24.33 11.58
C GLY A 238 35.33 23.27 10.47
N THR A 239 35.14 23.69 9.21
CA THR A 239 36.05 23.49 8.03
C THR A 239 36.72 22.11 7.81
N GLN A 240 36.50 21.43 6.66
CA GLN A 240 37.41 21.23 5.50
C GLN A 240 37.13 19.81 4.92
N LEU A 241 37.23 19.40 3.64
CA LEU A 241 37.74 19.90 2.37
C LEU A 241 37.18 18.99 1.25
N ALA A 242 37.12 19.50 0.02
CA ALA A 242 36.69 18.79 -1.18
C ALA A 242 37.70 17.73 -1.67
N ALA A 243 37.19 16.61 -2.17
CA ALA A 243 37.94 15.66 -2.99
C ALA A 243 37.17 15.39 -4.29
N THR A 244 37.77 15.80 -5.41
CA THR A 244 37.30 15.63 -6.78
C THR A 244 37.65 14.24 -7.32
N GLY A 245 36.71 13.56 -7.96
CA GLY A 245 36.97 12.34 -8.72
C GLY A 245 35.70 11.75 -9.35
N ALA A 246 35.67 11.71 -10.68
CA ALA A 246 34.52 11.36 -11.51
C ALA A 246 34.05 9.90 -11.37
N GLY A 247 32.73 9.67 -11.52
CA GLY A 247 32.15 8.35 -11.70
C GLY A 247 30.62 8.38 -11.65
N SER A 248 29.98 8.09 -12.77
CA SER A 248 28.54 8.02 -13.00
C SER A 248 27.82 7.02 -12.10
N ALA A 249 26.87 7.48 -11.29
CA ALA A 249 25.60 6.83 -10.93
C ALA A 249 24.96 7.63 -9.80
N THR A 250 23.74 8.10 -9.99
CA THR A 250 22.96 8.78 -8.97
C THR A 250 22.08 7.76 -8.25
N PRO A 251 22.45 7.23 -7.07
CA PRO A 251 21.46 6.76 -6.12
C PRO A 251 20.99 7.97 -5.30
N TRP A 252 19.68 8.18 -5.32
CA TRP A 252 18.96 9.20 -4.57
C TRP A 252 19.35 9.16 -3.09
N ALA A 253 19.66 10.33 -2.55
CA ALA A 253 20.08 10.55 -1.18
C ALA A 253 19.01 10.14 -0.17
N ILE A 254 19.41 9.19 0.68
CA ILE A 254 18.77 8.79 1.93
C ILE A 254 19.04 9.90 2.95
N GLY A 255 18.00 10.60 3.40
CA GLY A 255 17.94 11.05 4.80
C GLY A 255 17.18 9.95 5.55
N GLY A 256 17.62 9.40 6.67
CA GLY A 256 18.67 9.80 7.58
C GLY A 256 18.26 9.32 8.98
N SER A 257 18.28 8.02 9.20
CA SER A 257 18.35 7.42 10.55
C SER A 257 18.93 6.02 10.43
N ALA A 258 20.24 5.93 10.67
CA ALA A 258 20.96 4.69 10.80
C ALA A 258 20.65 4.06 12.17
N ALA A 259 20.04 2.88 12.15
CA ALA A 259 20.17 1.91 13.23
C ALA A 259 20.74 0.63 12.61
N ALA A 260 22.05 0.46 12.76
CA ALA A 260 22.76 -0.77 12.44
C ALA A 260 22.52 -1.77 13.58
N LEU A 261 21.86 -2.90 13.29
CA LEU A 261 22.09 -4.16 14.00
C LEU A 261 22.07 -5.32 12.99
N THR A 262 23.27 -5.70 12.59
CA THR A 262 23.63 -7.03 12.09
C THR A 262 23.70 -8.01 13.25
N ALA A 263 22.83 -9.02 13.26
CA ALA A 263 23.02 -10.36 13.85
C ALA A 263 21.68 -11.11 13.67
N GLY A 264 21.58 -12.32 13.16
CA GLY A 264 22.54 -13.37 12.86
C GLY A 264 21.73 -14.66 12.85
N ALA A 265 21.78 -15.40 11.74
CA ALA A 265 21.20 -16.74 11.65
C ALA A 265 21.89 -17.67 12.66
N GLY A 266 21.12 -18.26 13.57
CA GLY A 266 21.61 -19.25 14.53
C GLY A 266 21.03 -20.62 14.24
N LEU A 267 21.74 -21.43 13.44
CA LEU A 267 21.54 -22.88 13.44
C LEU A 267 22.89 -23.56 13.20
N VAL A 268 23.53 -24.00 14.27
CA VAL A 268 24.67 -24.94 14.21
C VAL A 268 24.38 -26.10 15.15
N ILE A 269 24.22 -27.25 14.52
CA ILE A 269 24.00 -28.56 15.11
C ILE A 269 25.30 -29.03 15.78
N ALA A 270 25.20 -29.41 17.05
CA ALA A 270 26.28 -30.02 17.80
C ALA A 270 26.52 -31.46 17.34
N ALA A 271 27.74 -31.77 16.90
CA ALA A 271 28.23 -33.14 16.77
C ALA A 271 29.54 -33.28 17.57
N ARG A 272 29.43 -33.78 18.81
CA ARG A 272 30.58 -34.26 19.57
C ARG A 272 30.97 -35.65 19.05
N ARG A 273 32.18 -35.79 18.51
CA ARG A 273 32.91 -37.06 18.53
C ARG A 273 34.25 -36.87 19.22
N ARG A 274 34.41 -37.57 20.34
CA ARG A 274 35.67 -37.84 21.04
C ARG A 274 36.45 -38.91 20.27
N THR A 275 37.75 -38.70 20.13
CA THR A 275 38.86 -39.69 20.21
C THR A 275 40.15 -38.86 20.14
N ALA A 276 40.95 -38.72 21.21
CA ALA A 276 41.93 -39.67 21.76
C ALA A 276 43.30 -39.63 21.04
N ASN A 277 44.34 -39.54 21.89
CA ASN A 277 45.75 -39.94 21.76
C ASN A 277 46.83 -39.02 21.15
N GLU A 278 47.86 -38.83 22.00
CA GLU A 278 49.31 -39.04 21.81
C GLU A 278 50.07 -38.18 20.78
N ARG A 279 51.01 -37.38 21.28
CA ARG A 279 52.41 -37.79 21.47
C ARG A 279 53.17 -36.81 22.36
#